data_AF-A0A2U3QE24-F1
#
_entry.id   AF-A0A2U3QE24-F1
#
_cell.length_a   1.000
_cell.length_b   1.000
_cell.length_c   1.000
_cell.angle_alpha   90.00
_cell.angle_beta   90.00
_cell.angle_gamma   90.00
#
_symmetry.space_group_name_H-M   'P 1'
#
loop_
_entity.id
_entity.type
_entity.pdbx_description
1 polymer ?
#
loop_
_entity_poly.entity_id
_entity_poly.type
_entity_poly.pdbx_seq_one_letter_code
_entity_poly.pdbx_strand_id
1 'polypeptide(L)' 'MNSLGKAGERLAKEFLKKKGYSILQEYYRTPFGEIDIIAKEKDVLVFVEVKTRTDLTFGSPFEAVNQRKRKR' A
#
# COMPACT_ATOMS: atom_id res chain seq x y z
N MET A 1 3.93 -14.11 0.53
CA MET A 1 2.71 -13.52 -0.05
C MET A 1 2.07 -14.51 -1.03
N ASN A 2 0.75 -14.73 -0.93
CA ASN A 2 0.02 -15.64 -1.82
C ASN A 2 -0.28 -14.96 -3.19
N SER A 3 -0.75 -15.73 -4.16
CA SER A 3 -1.03 -15.26 -5.53
C SER A 3 -2.04 -14.10 -5.57
N LEU A 4 -3.04 -14.15 -4.68
CA LEU A 4 -4.06 -13.10 -4.53
C LEU A 4 -3.44 -11.77 -4.08
N GLY A 5 -2.58 -11.79 -3.06
CA GLY A 5 -1.88 -10.60 -2.57
C GLY A 5 -1.01 -9.94 -3.64
N LYS A 6 -0.25 -10.75 -4.40
CA LYS A 6 0.56 -10.26 -5.53
C LYS A 6 -0.29 -9.60 -6.62
N ALA A 7 -1.47 -10.16 -6.90
CA ALA A 7 -2.41 -9.58 -7.86
C ALA A 7 -2.93 -8.22 -7.38
N GLY A 8 -3.26 -8.10 -6.09
CA GLY A 8 -3.67 -6.84 -5.50
C GLY A 8 -2.61 -5.76 -5.56
N GLU A 9 -1.35 -6.09 -5.25
CA GLU A 9 -0.25 -5.13 -5.35
C GLU A 9 0.02 -4.68 -6.78
N ARG A 10 -0.04 -5.61 -7.74
CA ARG A 10 0.07 -5.25 -9.17
C ARG A 10 -1.01 -4.23 -9.56
N LEU A 11 -2.26 -4.46 -9.18
CA LEU A 11 -3.37 -3.54 -9.46
C LEU A 11 -3.19 -2.20 -8.75
N ALA A 12 -2.73 -2.21 -7.49
CA ALA A 12 -2.44 -0.99 -6.75
C ALA A 12 -1.36 -0.14 -7.45
N LYS A 13 -0.28 -0.75 -7.92
CA LYS A 13 0.77 -0.06 -8.67
C LYS A 13 0.26 0.52 -9.99
N GLU A 14 -0.51 -0.25 -10.75
CA GLU A 14 -1.11 0.23 -12.00
C GLU A 14 -2.04 1.42 -11.75
N PHE A 15 -2.84 1.37 -10.68
CA PHE A 15 -3.70 2.47 -10.27
C PHE A 15 -2.90 3.72 -9.91
N LEU A 16 -1.88 3.59 -9.06
CA LEU A 16 -1.00 4.70 -8.65
C LEU A 16 -0.31 5.34 -9.85
N LYS A 17 0.27 4.53 -10.74
CA LYS A 17 0.89 5.03 -11.99
C LYS A 17 -0.10 5.79 -12.85
N LYS A 18 -1.32 5.28 -13.04
CA LYS A 18 -2.40 5.96 -13.78
C LYS A 18 -2.83 7.28 -13.13
N LYS A 19 -2.66 7.42 -11.81
CA LYS A 19 -2.91 8.64 -11.06
C LYS A 19 -1.73 9.62 -11.05
N GLY A 20 -0.63 9.31 -11.73
CA GLY A 20 0.54 10.18 -11.85
C GLY A 20 1.60 9.98 -10.76
N TYR A 21 1.49 8.91 -9.96
CA TYR A 21 2.48 8.58 -8.95
C TYR A 21 3.68 7.89 -9.61
N SER A 22 4.88 8.26 -9.16
CA SER A 22 6.11 7.54 -9.47
C SER A 22 6.36 6.50 -8.39
N ILE A 23 6.43 5.22 -8.77
CA ILE A 23 6.80 4.15 -7.84
C ILE A 23 8.30 4.23 -7.59
N LEU A 24 8.70 4.39 -6.33
CA LEU A 24 10.10 4.48 -5.92
C LEU A 24 10.66 3.15 -5.44
N GLN A 25 9.88 2.41 -4.64
CA GLN A 25 10.28 1.13 -4.07
C GLN A 25 9.06 0.23 -3.87
N GLU A 26 9.28 -1.08 -4.00
CA GLU A 26 8.31 -2.12 -3.70
C GLU A 26 8.89 -3.05 -2.62
N TYR A 27 8.03 -3.64 -1.79
CA TYR A 27 8.39 -4.58 -0.72
C TYR A 27 9.55 -4.09 0.16
N TYR A 28 9.46 -2.84 0.61
CA TYR A 28 10.50 -2.23 1.42
C TYR A 28 10.48 -2.82 2.83
N ARG A 29 11.58 -3.42 3.28
CA ARG A 29 11.70 -4.03 4.60
C ARG A 29 12.62 -3.22 5.49
N THR A 30 12.21 -3.08 6.74
CA THR A 30 12.98 -2.47 7.82
C THR A 30 12.99 -3.41 9.02
N PRO A 31 13.89 -3.20 10.00
CA PRO A 31 13.82 -3.92 11.28
C PRO A 31 12.48 -3.74 12.02
N PHE A 32 11.70 -2.71 11.70
CA PHE A 32 10.46 -2.34 12.40
C PHE A 32 9.18 -2.75 11.65
N GLY A 33 9.30 -3.27 10.43
CA GLY A 33 8.16 -3.66 9.60
C GLY A 33 8.45 -3.59 8.12
N GLU A 34 7.40 -3.83 7.32
CA GLU A 34 7.43 -3.76 5.86
C GLU A 34 6.46 -2.70 5.33
N ILE A 35 6.78 -2.17 4.15
CA ILE A 35 5.95 -1.24 3.39
C ILE A 35 5.81 -1.81 1.98
N ASP A 36 4.58 -2.02 1.54
CA ASP A 36 4.32 -2.69 0.26
C ASP A 36 4.78 -1.83 -0.92
N ILE A 37 4.45 -0.54 -0.92
CA ILE A 37 4.82 0.39 -1.99
C ILE A 37 5.22 1.74 -1.39
N ILE A 38 6.35 2.27 -1.84
CA ILE A 38 6.76 3.66 -1.64
C ILE A 38 6.64 4.37 -2.99
N ALA A 39 5.89 5.47 -3.02
CA ALA A 39 5.64 6.26 -4.21
C ALA A 39 5.86 7.75 -3.96
N LYS A 40 5.97 8.51 -5.05
CA LYS A 40 6.09 9.97 -5.03
C LYS A 40 5.01 10.59 -5.91
N GLU A 41 4.29 11.55 -5.36
CA GLU A 41 3.37 12.43 -6.08
C GLU A 41 3.85 13.87 -5.88
N LYS A 42 4.38 14.49 -6.94
CA LYS A 42 5.02 15.82 -6.85
C LYS A 42 6.07 15.83 -5.73
N ASP A 43 5.91 16.66 -4.71
CA ASP A 43 6.86 16.76 -3.59
C ASP A 43 6.46 15.94 -2.36
N VAL A 44 5.44 15.07 -2.51
CA VAL A 44 4.93 14.24 -1.42
C VAL A 44 5.45 12.81 -1.56
N LEU A 45 6.08 12.31 -0.50
CA LEU A 45 6.42 10.90 -0.35
C LEU A 45 5.22 10.15 0.24
N VAL A 46 4.78 9.08 -0.43
CA VAL A 46 3.56 8.34 -0.10
C VAL A 46 3.91 6.89 0.19
N PHE A 47 3.55 6.44 1.38
CA PHE A 47 3.68 5.05 1.81
C PHE A 47 2.32 4.36 1.68
N VAL A 48 2.27 3.27 0.94
CA VAL A 48 1.02 2.58 0.60
C VAL A 48 1.08 1.15 1.13
N GLU A 49 0.06 0.80 1.91
CA GLU A 49 -0.22 -0.57 2.32
C GLU A 49 -1.34 -1.14 1.45
N VAL A 50 -1.12 -2.32 0.86
CA VAL A 50 -2.07 -3.00 0.00
C VAL A 50 -2.77 -4.11 0.77
N LYS A 51 -4.09 -4.03 0.86
CA LYS A 51 -4.92 -5.09 1.42
C LYS A 51 -5.83 -5.67 0.36
N THR A 52 -5.60 -6.93 -0.01
CA THR A 52 -6.47 -7.67 -0.93
C THR A 52 -7.48 -8.49 -0.14
N ARG A 53 -8.76 -8.38 -0.49
CA ARG A 53 -9.86 -9.11 0.15
C ARG A 53 -10.80 -9.66 -0.91
N THR A 54 -11.40 -10.81 -0.64
CA THR A 54 -12.42 -11.46 -1.50
C THR A 54 -13.85 -11.11 -1.09
N ASP A 55 -14.03 -10.48 0.07
CA ASP A 55 -15.31 -10.08 0.65
C ASP A 55 -15.23 -8.68 1.30
N LEU A 56 -16.38 -8.02 1.41
CA LEU A 56 -16.52 -6.67 1.99
C LEU A 56 -16.93 -6.69 3.47
N THR A 57 -17.00 -7.87 4.08
CA THR A 57 -17.56 -8.15 5.40
C THR A 57 -16.79 -7.52 6.57
N PHE A 58 -15.62 -6.92 6.31
CA PHE A 58 -14.75 -6.29 7.31
C PHE A 58 -14.58 -4.78 7.09
N GLY A 59 -15.64 -3.99 7.25
CA GLY A 59 -15.59 -2.54 7.53
C GLY A 59 -14.93 -1.63 6.48
N SER A 60 -15.18 -0.33 6.62
CA SER A 60 -14.62 0.70 5.73
C SER A 60 -13.08 0.70 5.76
N PRO A 61 -12.37 0.82 4.62
CA PRO A 61 -10.91 0.89 4.56
C PRO A 61 -10.28 1.98 5.44
N PHE A 62 -11.06 3.03 5.74
CA PHE A 62 -10.64 4.20 6.50
C PHE A 62 -10.31 3.91 7.97
N GLU A 63 -10.92 2.87 8.57
CA GLU A 63 -10.69 2.51 9.98
C GLU A 63 -9.42 1.65 10.18
N ALA A 64 -8.88 1.09 9.10
CA ALA A 64 -7.77 0.13 9.16
C ALA A 64 -6.38 0.78 9.11
N VAL A 65 -6.28 2.09 8.86
CA VAL A 65 -5.05 2.89 9.02
C VAL A 65 -5.01 3.41 10.46
N ASN A 66 -4.92 2.46 11.39
CA ASN A 66 -5.00 2.72 12.82
C ASN A 66 -3.82 3.60 13.28
N GLN A 67 -4.04 4.56 14.18
CA GLN A 67 -3.07 5.60 14.60
C GLN A 67 -1.67 5.06 15.00
N ARG A 68 -1.58 3.77 15.38
CA ARG A 68 -0.32 3.05 15.63
C ARG A 68 0.65 3.05 14.46
N LYS A 69 0.16 3.02 13.20
CA LYS A 69 1.02 3.02 12.00
C LYS A 69 1.58 4.41 11.68
N ARG A 70 0.94 5.50 12.14
CA ARG A 70 1.42 6.89 11.92
C ARG A 70 2.51 7.34 12.91
N LYS A 71 2.73 6.59 14.00
CA LYS A 71 3.68 6.94 15.07
C LYS A 71 4.98 6.13 15.05
N ARG A 72 5.21 5.30 14.03
CA ARG A 72 6.35 4.40 13.92
C ARG A 72 7.14 4.71 12.66
#